data_AF-A0A9E3D4Z5-F1
#
_entry.id   AF-A0A9E3D4Z5-F1
#
_cell.length_a   1.000
_cell.length_b   1.000
_cell.length_c   1.000
_cell.angle_alpha   90.00
_cell.angle_beta   90.00
_cell.angle_gamma   90.00
#
_symmetry.space_group_name_H-M   'P 1'
#
loop_
_entity.id
_entity.type
_entity.pdbx_description
1 polymer ?
#
loop_
_entity_poly.entity_id
_entity_poly.type
_entity_poly.pdbx_seq_one_letter_code
_entity_poly.pdbx_strand_id
1 'polypeptide(L)'
;MLTYATEYCVIFLSLLVIGYVVPAGLFHYLFFSRRGPATDAMRIQKRRPRPQDILREIRDSVSALLLFSVYCVIVYHAARNSATALYFDFGEHPWWWAVAGFAATVVLHDIYFYTTHRLMHLAPLFKAVHAGHHRSMTPTPWAIL
;
A
#
# COMPACT_ATOMS: atom_id res chain seq x y z
N MET A 1 27.76 4.58 4.41
CA MET A 1 26.70 4.31 5.40
C MET A 1 25.73 5.47 5.55
N LEU A 2 26.18 6.68 5.93
CA LEU A 2 25.29 7.84 6.11
C LEU A 2 24.52 8.21 4.82
N THR A 3 25.19 8.21 3.67
CA THR A 3 24.58 8.50 2.35
C THR A 3 23.51 7.48 1.95
N TYR A 4 23.73 6.19 2.21
CA TYR A 4 22.79 5.11 1.91
C TYR A 4 21.48 5.25 2.70
N ALA A 5 21.60 5.49 4.01
CA ALA A 5 20.44 5.68 4.87
C ALA A 5 19.65 6.94 4.48
N THR A 6 20.35 8.04 4.17
CA THR A 6 19.71 9.27 3.70
C THR A 6 18.98 9.05 2.37
N GLU A 7 19.60 8.40 1.39
CA GLU A 7 18.99 8.10 0.08
C GLU A 7 17.71 7.25 0.24
N TYR A 8 17.79 6.16 1.01
CA TYR A 8 16.64 5.32 1.31
C TYR A 8 15.51 6.12 1.98
N CYS A 9 15.84 6.89 3.02
CA CYS A 9 14.85 7.69 3.75
C CYS A 9 14.19 8.72 2.84
N VAL A 10 14.95 9.40 1.97
CA VAL A 10 14.39 10.37 1.03
C VAL A 10 13.42 9.68 0.07
N ILE A 11 13.83 8.58 -0.57
CA ILE A 11 12.96 7.85 -1.51
C ILE A 11 11.70 7.35 -0.80
N PHE A 12 11.85 6.67 0.34
CA PHE A 12 10.73 6.12 1.10
C PHE A 12 9.76 7.21 1.56
N LEU A 13 10.27 8.30 2.15
CA LEU A 13 9.43 9.41 2.62
C LEU A 13 8.77 10.17 1.46
N SER A 14 9.46 10.35 0.34
CA SER A 14 8.87 10.95 -0.86
C SER A 14 7.72 10.11 -1.40
N LEU A 15 7.89 8.78 -1.52
CA LEU A 15 6.84 7.88 -1.95
C LEU A 15 5.67 7.85 -0.96
N LEU A 16 5.95 7.78 0.34
CA LEU A 16 4.94 7.82 1.40
C LEU A 16 4.14 9.12 1.35
N VAL A 17 4.81 10.28 1.31
CA VAL A 17 4.13 11.58 1.39
C VAL A 17 3.37 11.88 0.10
N ILE A 18 4.04 11.79 -1.05
CA ILE A 18 3.50 12.20 -2.34
C ILE A 18 2.55 11.13 -2.89
N GLY A 19 2.98 9.86 -2.85
CA GLY A 19 2.21 8.74 -3.38
C GLY A 19 1.03 8.33 -2.50
N TYR A 20 1.07 8.66 -1.20
CA TYR A 20 0.06 8.19 -0.26
C TYR A 20 -0.58 9.28 0.61
N VAL A 21 0.19 9.93 1.51
CA VAL A 21 -0.39 10.83 2.55
C VAL A 21 -1.16 11.99 1.92
N VAL A 22 -0.62 12.60 0.87
CA VAL A 22 -1.29 13.71 0.16
C VAL A 22 -2.58 13.24 -0.52
N PRO A 23 -2.58 12.21 -1.39
CA PRO A 23 -3.82 11.66 -1.94
C PRO A 23 -4.84 11.23 -0.87
N ALA A 24 -4.42 10.48 0.14
CA ALA A 24 -5.31 10.00 1.20
C ALA A 24 -5.95 11.16 1.97
N GLY A 25 -5.16 12.17 2.34
CA GLY A 25 -5.65 13.38 2.99
C GLY A 25 -6.64 14.16 2.12
N LEU A 26 -6.35 14.30 0.82
CA LEU A 26 -7.22 14.96 -0.14
C LEU A 26 -8.58 14.23 -0.27
N PHE A 27 -8.55 12.91 -0.50
CA PHE A 27 -9.78 12.11 -0.60
C PHE A 27 -10.55 12.08 0.72
N HIS A 28 -9.86 12.04 1.86
CA HIS A 28 -10.51 12.12 3.16
C HIS A 28 -11.21 13.48 3.32
N TYR A 29 -10.54 14.57 2.99
CA TYR A 29 -11.12 15.90 3.05
C TYR A 29 -12.37 16.03 2.16
N LEU A 30 -12.27 15.61 0.89
CA LEU A 30 -13.34 15.75 -0.09
C LEU A 30 -14.59 14.91 0.26
N PHE A 31 -14.40 13.67 0.70
CA PHE A 31 -15.50 12.71 0.87
C PHE A 31 -15.95 12.51 2.32
N PHE A 32 -15.11 12.81 3.31
CA PHE A 32 -15.40 12.54 4.73
C PHE A 32 -15.47 13.81 5.59
N SER A 33 -14.72 14.88 5.26
CA SER A 33 -14.72 16.14 6.03
C SER A 33 -15.68 17.20 5.45
N ARG A 34 -15.55 17.55 4.16
CA ARG A 34 -16.32 18.63 3.52
C ARG A 34 -17.82 18.32 3.38
N ARG A 35 -18.18 17.03 3.31
CA ARG A 35 -19.54 16.42 3.24
C ARG A 35 -20.61 17.24 2.51
N GLY A 36 -21.18 16.70 1.44
CA GLY A 36 -22.34 17.32 0.77
C GLY A 36 -23.28 16.28 0.16
N PRO A 37 -24.47 16.70 -0.31
CA PRO A 37 -25.45 15.80 -0.91
C PRO A 37 -24.89 14.97 -2.07
N ALA A 38 -24.04 15.59 -2.91
CA ALA A 38 -23.41 14.91 -4.04
C ALA A 38 -22.43 13.81 -3.59
N THR A 39 -21.56 14.08 -2.61
CA THR A 39 -20.61 13.08 -2.12
C THR A 39 -21.27 12.01 -1.27
N ASP A 40 -22.38 12.33 -0.59
CA ASP A 40 -23.17 11.36 0.14
C ASP A 40 -23.94 10.41 -0.77
N ALA A 41 -24.43 10.88 -1.92
CA ALA A 41 -25.06 10.04 -2.94
C ALA A 41 -24.09 9.03 -3.57
N MET A 42 -22.78 9.30 -3.55
CA MET A 42 -21.74 8.39 -4.05
C MET A 42 -21.39 7.26 -3.08
N ARG A 43 -21.92 7.27 -1.85
CA ARG A 43 -21.55 6.29 -0.83
C ARG A 43 -22.19 4.94 -1.11
N ILE A 44 -21.36 3.91 -1.17
CA ILE A 44 -21.80 2.50 -1.29
C ILE A 44 -22.33 2.01 0.08
N GLN A 45 -21.65 2.38 1.17
CA GLN A 45 -21.97 1.93 2.53
C GLN A 45 -22.83 2.97 3.27
N LYS A 46 -23.96 2.51 3.81
CA LYS A 46 -24.90 3.34 4.59
C LYS A 46 -24.30 3.85 5.89
N ARG A 47 -23.50 3.02 6.58
CA ARG A 47 -22.78 3.39 7.80
C ARG A 47 -21.65 4.38 7.49
N ARG A 48 -21.45 5.38 8.35
CA ARG A 48 -20.26 6.24 8.31
C ARG A 48 -19.18 5.72 9.26
N PRO A 49 -17.89 5.93 8.95
CA PRO A 49 -16.81 5.66 9.89
C PRO A 49 -16.95 6.57 11.12
N ARG A 50 -16.76 5.99 12.30
CA ARG A 50 -16.65 6.76 13.54
C ARG A 50 -15.20 7.18 13.74
N PRO A 51 -14.91 8.21 14.57
CA PRO A 51 -13.53 8.60 14.88
C PRO A 51 -12.66 7.43 15.38
N GLN A 52 -13.24 6.53 16.17
CA GLN A 52 -12.57 5.32 16.65
C GLN A 52 -12.21 4.33 15.52
N ASP A 53 -12.98 4.31 14.43
CA ASP A 53 -12.67 3.48 13.26
C ASP A 53 -11.50 4.07 12.48
N ILE A 54 -11.48 5.39 12.31
CA ILE A 54 -10.36 6.12 11.67
C ILE A 54 -9.07 5.94 12.46
N LEU A 55 -9.12 6.08 13.80
CA LEU A 55 -7.94 5.89 14.65
C LEU A 55 -7.38 4.46 14.57
N ARG A 56 -8.28 3.46 14.53
CA ARG A 56 -7.89 2.06 14.34
C ARG A 56 -7.24 1.86 12.98
N GLU A 57 -7.85 2.39 11.92
CA GLU A 57 -7.31 2.34 10.56
C GLU A 57 -5.90 2.94 10.51
N ILE A 58 -5.70 4.16 11.04
CA ILE A 58 -4.39 4.83 11.09
C ILE A 58 -3.36 3.98 11.85
N ARG A 59 -3.72 3.39 12.99
CA ARG A 59 -2.81 2.54 13.76
C ARG A 59 -2.39 1.29 12.98
N ASP A 60 -3.36 0.62 12.37
CA ASP A 60 -3.11 -0.63 11.63
C ASP A 60 -2.23 -0.34 10.39
N SER A 61 -2.53 0.75 9.71
CA SER A 61 -1.75 1.39 8.65
C SER A 61 -0.30 1.73 9.03
N VAL A 62 -0.08 2.45 10.15
CA VAL A 62 1.27 2.73 10.65
C VAL A 62 2.04 1.43 10.96
N SER A 63 1.34 0.41 11.48
CA SER A 63 1.96 -0.89 11.75
C SER A 63 2.39 -1.59 10.45
N ALA A 64 1.54 -1.53 9.41
CA ALA A 64 1.87 -2.04 8.09
C ALA A 64 3.05 -1.27 7.47
N LEU A 65 3.07 0.06 7.56
CA LEU A 65 4.17 0.90 7.07
C LEU A 65 5.52 0.55 7.71
N LEU A 66 5.55 0.24 9.00
CA LEU A 66 6.78 -0.18 9.67
C LEU A 66 7.29 -1.51 9.10
N LEU A 67 6.40 -2.48 8.89
CA LEU A 67 6.75 -3.76 8.28
C LEU A 67 7.21 -3.60 6.83
N PHE A 68 6.49 -2.80 6.04
CA PHE A 68 6.87 -2.51 4.66
C PHE A 68 8.17 -1.72 4.57
N SER A 69 8.46 -0.81 5.51
CA SER A 69 9.73 -0.10 5.55
C SER A 69 10.90 -1.08 5.75
N VAL A 70 10.78 -2.04 6.67
CA VAL A 70 11.83 -3.06 6.84
C VAL A 70 12.01 -3.88 5.56
N TYR A 71 10.91 -4.31 4.93
CA TYR A 71 10.96 -5.03 3.65
C TYR A 71 11.59 -4.18 2.52
N CYS A 72 11.23 -2.90 2.41
CA CYS A 72 11.77 -1.98 1.42
C CYS A 72 13.27 -1.75 1.62
N VAL A 73 13.79 -1.71 2.86
CA VAL A 73 15.24 -1.67 3.11
C VAL A 73 15.93 -2.92 2.54
N ILE A 74 15.34 -4.10 2.72
CA ILE A 74 15.88 -5.37 2.20
C ILE A 74 15.92 -5.35 0.67
N VAL A 75 14.81 -4.96 0.04
CA VAL A 75 14.71 -4.87 -1.43
C VAL A 75 15.66 -3.80 -1.98
N TYR A 76 15.74 -2.64 -1.33
CA TYR A 76 16.65 -1.57 -1.71
C TYR A 76 18.11 -2.02 -1.63
N HIS A 77 18.49 -2.72 -0.56
CA HIS A 77 19.81 -3.30 -0.42
C HIS A 77 20.10 -4.32 -1.52
N ALA A 78 19.17 -5.24 -1.79
CA ALA A 78 19.32 -6.24 -2.84
C ALA A 78 19.49 -5.58 -4.22
N ALA A 79 18.70 -4.55 -4.53
CA ALA A 79 18.77 -3.82 -5.79
C ALA A 79 20.14 -3.15 -5.99
N ARG A 80 20.68 -2.51 -4.94
CA ARG A 80 22.02 -1.87 -4.99
C ARG A 80 23.16 -2.86 -5.18
N ASN A 81 22.95 -4.13 -4.87
CA ASN A 81 23.92 -5.21 -5.04
C ASN A 81 23.61 -6.09 -6.27
N SER A 82 22.78 -5.60 -7.20
CA SER A 82 22.38 -6.33 -8.42
C SER A 82 21.78 -7.72 -8.13
N ALA A 83 21.21 -7.91 -6.93
CA ALA A 83 20.52 -9.13 -6.51
C ALA A 83 19.03 -9.11 -6.84
N THR A 84 18.59 -8.17 -7.68
CA THR A 84 17.22 -8.07 -8.21
C THR A 84 17.27 -7.88 -9.72
N ALA A 85 16.15 -8.12 -10.39
CA ALA A 85 15.99 -7.81 -11.82
C ALA A 85 15.57 -6.35 -12.08
N LEU A 86 15.76 -5.45 -11.10
CA LEU A 86 15.43 -4.03 -11.27
C LEU A 86 16.50 -3.36 -12.13
N TYR A 87 16.05 -2.66 -13.17
CA TYR A 87 16.88 -1.83 -14.04
C TYR A 87 16.25 -0.45 -14.14
N PHE A 88 17.07 0.59 -14.28
CA PHE A 88 16.62 1.99 -14.33
C PHE A 88 16.93 2.67 -15.67
N ASP A 89 17.81 2.08 -16.48
CA ASP A 89 18.02 2.48 -17.86
C ASP A 89 17.19 1.58 -18.79
N PHE A 90 16.15 2.16 -19.39
CA PHE A 90 15.28 1.46 -20.33
C PHE A 90 15.99 1.12 -21.65
N GLY A 91 17.18 1.67 -21.92
CA GLY A 91 18.01 1.33 -23.07
C GLY A 91 18.74 -0.02 -22.93
N GLU A 92 18.83 -0.59 -21.72
CA GLU A 92 19.47 -1.89 -21.48
C GLU A 92 18.73 -3.06 -22.13
N HIS A 93 17.44 -2.87 -22.43
CA HIS A 93 16.57 -3.90 -23.01
C HIS A 93 15.71 -3.35 -24.14
N PRO A 94 15.25 -4.20 -25.08
CA PRO A 94 14.26 -3.79 -26.06
C PRO A 94 12.98 -3.27 -25.39
N TRP A 95 12.30 -2.30 -26.00
CA TRP A 95 11.09 -1.68 -25.44
C TRP A 95 10.01 -2.69 -25.00
N TRP A 96 9.89 -3.84 -25.67
CA TRP A 96 8.91 -4.87 -25.34
C TRP A 96 9.22 -5.57 -24.02
N TRP A 97 10.46 -5.53 -23.54
CA TRP A 97 10.87 -6.12 -22.26
C TRP A 97 10.14 -5.44 -21.09
N ALA A 98 10.04 -4.11 -21.11
CA ALA A 98 9.31 -3.37 -20.08
C ALA A 98 7.81 -3.73 -20.09
N VAL A 99 7.20 -3.86 -21.27
CA VAL A 99 5.79 -4.22 -21.42
C VAL A 99 5.53 -5.66 -20.96
N ALA A 100 6.37 -6.60 -21.39
CA ALA A 100 6.28 -8.01 -21.00
C ALA A 100 6.54 -8.20 -19.50
N GLY A 101 7.55 -7.50 -18.95
CA GLY A 101 7.87 -7.51 -17.53
C GLY A 101 6.74 -6.95 -16.68
N PHE A 102 6.10 -5.86 -17.11
CA PHE A 102 4.91 -5.33 -16.45
C PHE A 102 3.75 -6.34 -16.48
N ALA A 103 3.42 -6.89 -17.65
CA ALA A 103 2.36 -7.89 -17.77
C ALA A 103 2.63 -9.14 -16.92
N ALA A 104 3.86 -9.65 -16.92
CA ALA A 104 4.28 -10.76 -16.09
C ALA A 104 4.16 -10.42 -14.59
N THR A 105 4.57 -9.21 -14.18
CA THR A 105 4.46 -8.75 -12.79
C THR A 105 3.00 -8.66 -12.35
N VAL A 106 2.10 -8.17 -13.20
CA VAL A 106 0.66 -8.15 -12.90
C VAL A 106 0.13 -9.56 -12.67
N VAL A 107 0.42 -10.50 -13.58
CA VAL A 107 -0.04 -11.90 -13.44
C VAL A 107 0.54 -12.57 -12.19
N LEU A 108 1.84 -12.42 -11.95
CA LEU A 108 2.50 -12.97 -10.78
C LEU A 108 1.95 -12.37 -9.48
N HIS A 109 1.72 -11.07 -9.46
CA HIS A 109 1.15 -10.37 -8.33
C HIS A 109 -0.28 -10.85 -8.05
N ASP A 110 -1.11 -11.03 -9.07
CA ASP A 110 -2.47 -11.54 -8.91
C ASP A 110 -2.49 -12.97 -8.36
N ILE A 111 -1.62 -13.84 -8.86
CA ILE A 111 -1.47 -15.21 -8.33
C ILE A 111 -1.03 -15.17 -6.87
N TYR A 112 -0.01 -14.37 -6.56
CA TYR A 112 0.51 -14.18 -5.20
C TYR A 112 -0.59 -13.65 -4.27
N PHE A 113 -1.27 -12.58 -4.67
CA PHE A 113 -2.29 -11.92 -3.87
C PHE A 113 -3.47 -12.85 -3.62
N TYR A 114 -4.00 -13.50 -4.66
CA TYR A 114 -5.09 -14.46 -4.52
C TYR A 114 -4.72 -15.60 -3.56
N THR A 115 -3.55 -16.20 -3.76
CA THR A 115 -3.12 -17.37 -2.97
C THR A 115 -2.90 -16.97 -1.52
N THR A 116 -2.14 -15.91 -1.27
CA THR A 116 -1.87 -15.43 0.09
C THR A 116 -3.15 -14.97 0.78
N HIS A 117 -4.02 -14.24 0.10
CA HIS A 117 -5.30 -13.81 0.63
C HIS A 117 -6.19 -15.01 1.02
N ARG A 118 -6.28 -16.01 0.16
CA ARG A 118 -7.03 -17.24 0.44
C ARG A 118 -6.46 -17.99 1.65
N LEU A 119 -5.13 -18.07 1.77
CA LEU A 119 -4.48 -18.68 2.93
C LEU A 119 -4.76 -17.88 4.22
N MET A 120 -4.71 -16.55 4.15
CA MET A 120 -5.03 -15.66 5.27
C MET A 120 -6.47 -15.84 5.78
N HIS A 121 -7.39 -16.31 4.93
CA HIS A 121 -8.77 -16.64 5.29
C HIS A 121 -8.94 -18.02 5.95
N LEU A 122 -7.91 -18.86 5.99
CA LEU A 122 -7.99 -20.14 6.70
C LEU A 122 -8.13 -19.89 8.20
N ALA A 123 -8.97 -20.68 8.87
CA ALA A 123 -9.30 -20.55 10.29
C ALA A 123 -8.10 -20.32 11.25
N PRO A 124 -6.96 -21.03 11.13
CA PRO A 124 -5.82 -20.81 12.02
C PRO A 124 -5.12 -19.46 11.80
N LEU A 125 -5.17 -18.92 10.57
CA LEU A 125 -4.49 -17.67 10.20
C LEU A 125 -5.40 -16.46 10.34
N PHE A 126 -6.70 -16.61 10.07
CA PHE A 126 -7.63 -15.50 9.97
C PHE A 126 -7.57 -14.54 11.15
N LYS A 127 -7.66 -15.07 12.38
CA LYS A 127 -7.67 -14.24 13.59
C LYS A 127 -6.35 -13.46 13.78
N ALA A 128 -5.23 -14.04 13.38
CA ALA A 128 -3.91 -13.48 13.58
C ALA A 128 -3.54 -12.43 12.53
N VAL A 129 -3.84 -12.69 11.25
CA VAL A 129 -3.30 -11.87 10.14
C VAL A 129 -4.34 -11.14 9.31
N HIS A 130 -5.62 -11.54 9.35
CA HIS A 130 -6.63 -11.02 8.42
C HIS A 130 -7.87 -10.39 9.08
N ALA A 131 -8.19 -10.79 10.31
CA ALA A 131 -9.37 -10.29 11.02
C ALA A 131 -9.33 -8.77 11.26
N GLY A 132 -8.13 -8.18 11.42
CA GLY A 132 -7.95 -6.72 11.55
C GLY A 132 -8.47 -5.99 10.32
N HIS A 133 -8.05 -6.44 9.12
CA HIS A 133 -8.51 -5.92 7.84
C HIS A 133 -10.05 -6.01 7.69
N HIS A 134 -10.65 -7.14 8.05
CA HIS A 134 -12.12 -7.32 7.98
C HIS A 134 -12.93 -6.47 8.96
N ARG A 135 -12.32 -5.89 9.99
CA ARG A 135 -13.02 -4.97 10.92
C ARG A 135 -13.31 -3.60 10.28
N SER A 136 -12.67 -3.27 9.16
CA SER A 136 -12.86 -2.02 8.42
C SER A 136 -14.02 -2.12 7.44
N MET A 137 -15.26 -2.13 7.98
CA MET A 137 -16.49 -2.25 7.19
C MET A 137 -16.85 -0.99 6.37
N THR A 138 -16.29 0.17 6.74
CA THR A 138 -16.48 1.46 6.06
C THR A 138 -15.12 2.15 5.96
N PRO A 139 -14.19 1.58 5.18
CA PRO A 139 -12.80 2.01 5.18
C PRO A 139 -12.70 3.46 4.72
N THR A 140 -11.90 4.25 5.43
CA THR A 140 -11.52 5.58 4.97
C THR A 140 -10.23 5.50 4.14
N PRO A 141 -9.83 6.59 3.47
CA PRO A 141 -8.53 6.65 2.82
C PRO A 141 -7.33 6.42 3.76
N TRP A 142 -7.54 6.39 5.09
CA TRP A 142 -6.49 6.07 6.05
C TRP A 142 -6.32 4.56 6.28
N ALA A 143 -7.21 3.71 5.76
CA ALA A 143 -7.16 2.26 5.92
C ALA A 143 -6.14 1.54 5.02
N ILE A 144 -5.51 2.28 4.10
CA ILE A 144 -4.60 1.74 3.07
C ILE A 144 -3.16 2.31 3.27
N LEU A 145 -2.88 3.04 4.36
CA LEU A 145 -1.58 3.70 4.57
C LEU A 145 -0.46 2.65 4.62
#